data_AF-A0AAE2YLJ7-F1
#
_entry.id   AF-A0AAE2YLJ7-F1
#
_cell.length_a   1.000
_cell.length_b   1.000
_cell.length_c   1.000
_cell.angle_alpha   90.00
_cell.angle_beta   90.00
_cell.angle_gamma   90.00
#
_symmetry.space_group_name_H-M   'P 1'
#
loop_
_entity.id
_entity.type
_entity.pdbx_description
1 polymer ?
#
loop_
_entity_poly.entity_id
_entity_poly.type
_entity_poly.pdbx_seq_one_letter_code
_entity_poly.pdbx_strand_id
1 'polypeptide(L)'
;MNQNSTTADLRDIGLKATGPRMKILDFFHQNSGTHFSAEDVHVALAKDDQEIGLATVYRVLTQFEQAGLLLRSHFESSKGDSRAIYELNEGQHHDHLVCLDCGHVEEFVDEAIEKRQREIAKNLGFKLQEHSLAMYGQCLKKNCRNKQK
;
A
#
# COMPACT_ATOMS: atom_id res chain seq x y z
N MET A 1 17.43 -11.16 0.05
CA MET A 1 17.13 -10.98 1.49
C MET A 1 17.02 -12.35 2.13
N ASN A 2 17.52 -12.52 3.37
CA ASN A 2 17.57 -13.82 4.04
C ASN A 2 16.19 -14.19 4.60
N GLN A 3 15.68 -15.39 4.29
CA GLN A 3 14.41 -15.94 4.81
C GLN A 3 14.31 -15.90 6.36
N ASN A 4 15.45 -15.81 7.06
CA ASN A 4 15.53 -15.70 8.52
C ASN A 4 15.01 -14.36 9.08
N SER A 5 15.02 -13.26 8.31
CA SER A 5 14.50 -11.96 8.78
C SER A 5 12.98 -11.99 8.87
N THR A 6 12.33 -12.38 7.77
CA THR A 6 10.87 -12.49 7.62
C THR A 6 10.24 -13.41 8.67
N THR A 7 10.94 -14.48 9.07
CA THR A 7 10.47 -15.39 10.12
C THR A 7 10.55 -14.78 11.51
N ALA A 8 11.57 -13.95 11.78
CA ALA A 8 11.71 -13.22 13.04
C ALA A 8 10.64 -12.14 13.14
N ASP A 9 10.45 -11.35 12.07
CA ASP A 9 9.47 -10.26 12.02
C ASP A 9 8.05 -10.74 12.33
N LEU A 10 7.64 -11.88 11.75
CA LEU A 10 6.33 -12.48 12.02
C LEU A 10 6.18 -12.96 13.47
N ARG A 11 7.24 -13.49 14.09
CA ARG A 11 7.19 -14.00 15.46
C ARG A 11 7.11 -12.86 16.47
N ASP A 12 7.83 -11.78 16.24
CA ASP A 12 7.89 -10.63 17.14
C ASP A 12 6.52 -9.92 17.27
N ILE A 13 5.71 -9.98 16.20
CA ILE A 13 4.32 -9.46 16.19
C ILE A 13 3.26 -10.52 16.53
N GLY A 14 3.67 -11.71 17.00
CA GLY A 14 2.75 -12.77 17.45
C GLY A 14 2.08 -13.57 16.33
N LEU A 15 2.55 -13.48 15.09
CA LEU A 15 2.05 -14.27 13.96
C LEU A 15 2.90 -15.53 13.74
N LYS A 16 2.24 -16.69 13.67
CA LYS A 16 2.89 -17.94 13.24
C LYS A 16 3.47 -17.78 11.83
N ALA A 17 4.75 -18.08 11.65
CA ALA A 17 5.38 -18.15 10.33
C ALA A 17 4.84 -19.34 9.52
N THR A 18 3.95 -19.06 8.57
CA THR A 18 3.40 -20.02 7.62
C THR A 18 3.88 -19.70 6.22
N GLY A 19 3.91 -20.67 5.30
CA GLY A 19 4.34 -20.46 3.91
C GLY A 19 3.70 -19.24 3.24
N PRO A 20 2.34 -19.09 3.28
CA PRO A 20 1.68 -17.93 2.70
C PRO A 20 2.08 -16.59 3.35
N ARG A 21 2.23 -16.54 4.68
CA ARG A 21 2.64 -15.30 5.38
C ARG A 21 4.05 -14.89 4.99
N MET A 22 4.99 -15.84 4.98
CA MET A 22 6.37 -15.55 4.59
C MET A 22 6.45 -15.07 3.15
N LYS A 23 5.79 -15.75 2.20
CA LYS A 23 5.78 -15.33 0.79
C LYS A 23 5.17 -13.95 0.57
N ILE A 24 4.04 -13.65 1.21
CA ILE A 24 3.39 -12.35 1.07
C ILE A 24 4.28 -11.25 1.69
N LEU A 25 4.86 -11.49 2.86
CA LEU A 25 5.74 -10.50 3.49
C LEU A 25 7.03 -10.29 2.67
N ASP A 26 7.64 -11.37 2.17
CA ASP A 26 8.80 -11.32 1.27
C ASP A 26 8.48 -10.55 -0.02
N PHE A 27 7.27 -10.73 -0.58
CA PHE A 27 6.81 -9.98 -1.74
C PHE A 27 6.80 -8.48 -1.47
N PHE A 28 6.25 -8.06 -0.33
CA PHE A 28 6.25 -6.66 0.06
C PHE A 28 7.66 -6.10 0.28
N HIS A 29 8.56 -6.84 0.95
CA HIS A 29 9.95 -6.39 1.13
C HIS A 29 10.72 -6.26 -0.19
N GLN A 30 10.47 -7.16 -1.15
CA GLN A 30 11.10 -7.09 -2.48
C GLN A 30 10.56 -5.96 -3.35
N ASN A 31 9.36 -5.46 -3.03
CA ASN A 31 8.68 -4.39 -3.74
C ASN A 31 8.35 -3.22 -2.80
N SER A 32 9.27 -2.90 -1.88
CA SER A 32 9.17 -1.74 -0.99
C SER A 32 9.02 -0.45 -1.81
N GLY A 33 8.25 0.51 -1.28
CA GLY A 33 7.84 1.73 -1.99
C GLY A 33 6.87 1.48 -3.16
N THR A 34 6.14 0.36 -3.14
CA THR A 34 5.09 0.06 -4.12
C THR A 34 3.82 -0.40 -3.43
N HIS A 35 2.70 0.00 -4.03
CA HIS A 35 1.35 -0.23 -3.54
C HIS A 35 0.66 -1.35 -4.33
N PHE A 36 0.08 -2.33 -3.62
CA PHE A 36 -0.54 -3.51 -4.25
C PHE A 36 -1.93 -3.81 -3.71
N SER A 37 -2.90 -4.08 -4.60
CA SER A 37 -4.16 -4.67 -4.15
C SER A 37 -3.99 -6.16 -3.87
N ALA A 38 -4.98 -6.77 -3.22
CA ALA A 38 -4.99 -8.21 -3.02
C ALA A 38 -4.89 -8.99 -4.35
N GLU A 39 -5.52 -8.50 -5.42
CA GLU A 39 -5.44 -9.08 -6.75
C GLU A 39 -4.05 -8.96 -7.35
N ASP A 40 -3.37 -7.82 -7.16
CA ASP A 40 -2.00 -7.63 -7.66
C ASP A 40 -1.04 -8.61 -6.97
N VAL A 41 -1.14 -8.72 -5.63
CA VAL A 41 -0.37 -9.68 -4.83
C VAL A 41 -0.66 -11.11 -5.30
N HIS A 42 -1.92 -11.47 -5.49
CA HIS A 42 -2.31 -12.80 -5.94
C HIS A 42 -1.74 -13.13 -7.33
N VAL A 43 -1.86 -12.22 -8.29
CA VAL A 43 -1.32 -12.39 -9.66
C VAL A 43 0.20 -12.47 -9.65
N ALA A 44 0.88 -11.70 -8.79
CA ALA A 44 2.32 -11.74 -8.66
C ALA A 44 2.80 -13.09 -8.10
N LEU A 45 2.15 -13.58 -7.05
CA LEU A 45 2.53 -14.83 -6.37
C LEU A 45 2.14 -16.09 -7.15
N ALA A 46 1.11 -16.03 -7.99
CA ALA A 46 0.71 -17.15 -8.85
C ALA A 46 1.79 -17.53 -9.89
N LYS A 47 2.74 -16.63 -10.18
CA LYS A 47 3.84 -16.89 -11.10
C LYS A 47 4.99 -17.71 -10.49
N ASP A 48 4.97 -17.92 -9.16
CA ASP A 48 6.06 -18.49 -8.38
C ASP A 48 5.74 -19.93 -7.88
N ASP A 49 4.97 -20.67 -8.66
CA ASP A 49 4.69 -22.12 -8.53
C ASP A 49 4.14 -22.61 -7.17
N GLN A 50 3.57 -21.70 -6.37
CA GLN A 50 2.72 -22.03 -5.22
C GLN A 50 1.38 -21.32 -5.33
N GLU A 51 0.30 -22.08 -5.52
CA GLU A 51 -1.06 -21.54 -5.56
C GLU A 51 -1.51 -21.06 -4.17
N ILE A 52 -1.22 -19.80 -3.85
CA ILE A 52 -1.87 -19.09 -2.76
C ILE A 52 -3.19 -18.55 -3.30
N GLY A 53 -4.30 -19.17 -2.92
CA GLY A 53 -5.63 -18.72 -3.31
C GLY A 53 -5.94 -17.30 -2.82
N LEU A 54 -6.70 -16.53 -3.61
CA LEU A 54 -7.02 -15.13 -3.34
C LEU A 54 -7.62 -14.89 -1.94
N ALA A 55 -8.50 -15.77 -1.46
CA ALA A 55 -9.07 -15.68 -0.11
C ALA A 55 -7.99 -15.76 1.00
N THR A 56 -6.91 -16.52 0.76
CA THR A 56 -5.78 -16.59 1.69
C THR A 56 -4.96 -15.30 1.65
N VAL A 57 -4.78 -14.70 0.47
CA VAL A 57 -4.12 -13.40 0.32
C VAL A 57 -4.86 -12.34 1.13
N TYR A 58 -6.17 -12.20 0.92
CA TYR A 58 -7.00 -11.27 1.69
C TYR A 58 -6.85 -11.45 3.21
N ARG A 59 -6.98 -12.70 3.70
CA ARG A 59 -6.85 -12.99 5.14
C ARG A 59 -5.47 -12.61 5.69
N VAL A 60 -4.39 -12.86 4.95
CA VAL A 60 -3.03 -12.53 5.39
C VAL A 60 -2.82 -11.02 5.38
N LEU A 61 -3.27 -10.31 4.34
CA LEU A 61 -3.18 -8.85 4.26
C LEU A 61 -3.90 -8.18 5.44
N THR A 62 -5.13 -8.61 5.75
CA THR A 62 -5.86 -8.11 6.94
C THR A 62 -5.13 -8.40 8.24
N GLN A 63 -4.47 -9.56 8.37
CA GLN A 63 -3.68 -9.86 9.57
C GLN A 63 -2.43 -8.99 9.69
N PHE A 64 -1.79 -8.67 8.57
CA PHE A 64 -0.62 -7.79 8.56
C PHE A 64 -0.99 -6.34 8.82
N GLU A 65 -2.12 -5.86 8.28
CA GLU A 65 -2.72 -4.57 8.62
C GLU A 65 -2.99 -4.47 10.13
N GLN A 66 -3.67 -5.48 10.70
CA GLN A 66 -3.97 -5.52 12.13
C GLN A 66 -2.73 -5.57 13.02
N ALA A 67 -1.65 -6.21 12.53
CA ALA A 67 -0.37 -6.27 13.21
C ALA A 67 0.51 -5.03 12.97
N GLY A 68 0.05 -4.06 12.18
CA GLY A 68 0.79 -2.84 11.85
C GLY A 68 1.96 -3.04 10.89
N LEU A 69 2.09 -4.21 10.24
CA LEU A 69 3.11 -4.47 9.22
C LEU A 69 2.79 -3.81 7.88
N LEU A 70 1.51 -3.73 7.55
CA LEU A 70 1.04 -3.07 6.34
C LEU A 70 0.14 -1.90 6.71
N LEU A 71 0.23 -0.83 5.92
CA LEU A 71 -0.81 0.20 5.88
C LEU A 71 -1.83 -0.16 4.81
N ARG A 72 -3.07 0.25 5.02
CA ARG A 72 -4.17 0.07 4.07
C ARG A 72 -4.75 1.43 3.70
N SER A 73 -4.75 1.70 2.41
CA SER A 73 -5.36 2.90 1.84
C SER A 73 -6.53 2.52 0.94
N HIS A 74 -7.59 3.33 0.99
CA HIS A 74 -8.78 3.18 0.16
C HIS A 74 -8.81 4.27 -0.89
N PHE A 75 -8.84 3.88 -2.16
CA PHE A 75 -8.97 4.84 -3.26
C PHE A 75 -10.15 4.49 -4.15
N GLU A 76 -10.84 5.53 -4.60
CA GLU A 76 -11.95 5.41 -5.52
C GLU A 76 -11.46 5.53 -6.96
N SER A 77 -11.95 4.64 -7.84
CA SER A 77 -11.73 4.76 -9.28
C SER A 77 -12.77 5.67 -9.92
N SER A 78 -12.51 6.10 -11.17
CA SER A 78 -13.47 6.86 -11.97
C SER A 78 -14.82 6.15 -12.21
N LYS A 79 -14.88 4.84 -11.98
CA LYS A 79 -16.09 4.02 -12.13
C LYS A 79 -16.89 3.86 -10.84
N GLY A 80 -16.45 4.48 -9.74
CA GLY A 80 -17.08 4.35 -8.42
C GLY A 80 -16.71 3.08 -7.65
N ASP A 81 -15.87 2.21 -8.22
CA ASP A 81 -15.34 1.06 -7.50
C ASP A 81 -14.24 1.54 -6.54
N SER A 82 -14.36 1.16 -5.26
CA SER A 82 -13.32 1.37 -4.24
C SER A 82 -12.33 0.21 -4.26
N ARG A 83 -11.03 0.53 -4.31
CA ARG A 83 -9.94 -0.45 -4.27
C ARG A 83 -9.11 -0.20 -3.02
N ALA A 84 -8.96 -1.25 -2.22
CA ALA A 84 -7.99 -1.27 -1.13
C ALA A 84 -6.60 -1.59 -1.70
N ILE A 85 -5.62 -0.79 -1.32
CA ILE A 85 -4.22 -1.01 -1.63
C ILE A 85 -3.43 -1.06 -0.33
N TYR A 86 -2.41 -1.91 -0.33
CA TYR A 86 -1.58 -2.19 0.82
C TYR A 86 -0.13 -1.86 0.48
N GLU A 87 0.60 -1.43 1.51
CA GLU A 87 2.02 -1.09 1.46
C GLU A 87 2.71 -1.47 2.77
N LEU A 88 4.04 -1.56 2.79
CA LEU A 88 4.78 -1.77 4.03
C LEU A 88 4.69 -0.54 4.93
N ASN A 89 4.43 -0.77 6.21
CA ASN A 89 4.54 0.28 7.20
C ASN A 89 6.01 0.52 7.57
N GLU A 90 6.71 1.30 6.74
CA GLU A 90 8.12 1.65 6.96
C GLU A 90 8.31 2.90 7.84
N GLY A 91 7.19 3.50 8.31
CA GLY A 91 7.20 4.68 9.17
C GLY A 91 7.67 5.97 8.48
N GLN A 92 7.90 5.95 7.16
CA GLN A 92 8.23 7.13 6.38
C GLN A 92 6.95 7.79 5.87
N HIS A 93 6.78 9.07 6.23
CA HIS A 93 5.64 9.88 5.77
C HIS A 93 5.73 10.17 4.28
N HIS A 94 4.64 9.93 3.56
CA HIS A 94 4.47 10.30 2.16
C HIS A 94 2.99 10.51 1.81
N ASP A 95 2.75 11.29 0.76
CA ASP A 95 1.43 11.54 0.18
C ASP A 95 1.27 10.74 -1.12
N HIS A 96 0.04 10.61 -1.61
CA HIS A 96 -0.30 9.71 -2.72
C HIS A 96 -0.81 10.46 -3.95
N LEU A 97 -0.37 10.08 -5.15
CA LEU A 97 -0.96 10.47 -6.43
C LEU A 97 -1.53 9.24 -7.15
N VAL A 98 -2.85 9.19 -7.28
CA VAL A 98 -3.60 8.02 -7.75
C VAL A 98 -4.18 8.24 -9.14
N CYS A 99 -3.92 7.29 -10.03
CA CYS A 99 -4.53 7.24 -11.35
C CYS A 99 -5.93 6.64 -11.27
N LEU A 100 -6.95 7.43 -11.60
CA LEU A 100 -8.37 7.02 -11.61
C LEU A 100 -8.70 5.96 -12.67
N ASP A 101 -7.85 5.83 -13.69
CA ASP A 101 -8.05 4.85 -14.76
C ASP A 101 -7.44 3.50 -14.37
N CYS A 102 -6.12 3.42 -14.17
CA CYS A 102 -5.43 2.16 -13.95
C CYS A 102 -5.19 1.80 -12.47
N GLY A 103 -5.51 2.69 -11.53
CA GLY A 103 -5.25 2.48 -10.10
C GLY A 103 -3.77 2.60 -9.70
N HIS A 104 -2.89 3.01 -10.62
CA HIS A 104 -1.47 3.25 -10.32
C HIS A 104 -1.33 4.34 -9.26
N VAL A 105 -0.47 4.10 -8.26
CA VAL A 105 -0.14 5.06 -7.20
C VAL A 105 1.33 5.44 -7.29
N GLU A 106 1.63 6.74 -7.30
CA GLU A 106 2.97 7.28 -7.07
C GLU A 106 3.01 7.94 -5.69
N GLU A 107 4.11 7.72 -4.97
CA GLU A 107 4.41 8.38 -3.70
C GLU A 107 5.10 9.72 -3.96
N PHE A 108 4.82 10.72 -3.12
CA PHE A 108 5.58 11.96 -3.12
C PHE A 108 5.64 12.60 -1.73
N VAL A 109 6.63 13.47 -1.54
CA VAL A 109 6.73 14.37 -0.38
C VAL A 109 7.06 15.74 -0.92
N ASP A 110 6.32 16.75 -0.50
CA ASP A 110 6.58 18.15 -0.88
C ASP A 110 6.62 19.03 0.38
N GLU A 111 7.82 19.57 0.68
CA GLU A 111 8.04 20.39 1.87
C GLU A 111 7.16 21.65 1.92
N ALA A 112 6.76 22.19 0.75
CA ALA A 112 5.94 23.39 0.69
C ALA A 112 4.48 23.07 1.04
N ILE A 113 3.94 21.95 0.57
CA ILE A 113 2.62 21.44 0.96
C ILE A 113 2.57 21.17 2.47
N GLU A 114 3.55 20.42 2.97
CA GLU A 114 3.71 20.08 4.38
C GLU A 114 3.73 21.32 5.29
N LYS A 115 4.53 22.31 4.91
CA LYS A 115 4.60 23.59 5.62
C LYS A 115 3.25 24.31 5.58
N ARG A 116 2.59 24.34 4.43
CA ARG A 116 1.32 25.05 4.26
C ARG A 116 0.19 24.42 5.08
N GLN A 117 0.12 23.09 5.15
CA GLN A 117 -0.86 22.39 5.99
C GLN A 117 -0.67 22.74 7.48
N ARG A 118 0.59 22.72 7.97
CA ARG A 118 0.93 23.12 9.34
C ARG A 118 0.56 24.58 9.64
N GLU A 119 0.82 25.50 8.71
CA GLU A 119 0.45 26.90 8.84
C GLU A 119 -1.06 27.11 8.90
N ILE A 120 -1.82 26.45 8.02
CA ILE A 120 -3.29 26.51 8.02
C ILE A 120 -3.85 25.99 9.34
N ALA A 121 -3.40 24.81 9.80
CA ALA A 121 -3.85 24.22 11.06
C ALA A 121 -3.60 25.18 12.23
N LYS A 122 -2.39 25.73 12.32
CA LYS A 122 -2.01 26.70 13.35
C LYS A 122 -2.91 27.95 13.31
N ASN A 123 -3.14 28.52 12.14
CA ASN A 123 -3.94 29.74 11.98
C ASN A 123 -5.41 29.52 12.35
N LEU A 124 -5.91 28.30 12.21
CA LEU A 124 -7.25 27.90 12.62
C LEU A 124 -7.33 27.43 14.08
N GLY A 125 -6.21 27.48 14.84
CA GLY A 125 -6.16 27.10 16.24
C GLY A 125 -6.04 25.60 16.51
N PHE A 126 -5.61 24.81 15.52
CA PHE A 126 -5.41 23.37 15.65
C PHE A 126 -3.93 23.02 15.86
N LYS A 127 -3.68 22.01 16.70
CA LYS A 127 -2.40 21.29 16.74
C LYS A 127 -2.53 20.07 15.82
N LEU A 128 -1.91 20.14 14.63
CA LEU A 128 -1.91 19.05 13.66
C LEU A 128 -1.20 17.81 14.25
N GLN A 129 -1.86 16.66 14.25
CA GLN A 129 -1.32 15.38 14.73
C GLN A 129 -0.87 14.50 13.55
N GLU A 130 -1.71 14.43 12.52
CA GLU A 130 -1.51 13.65 11.31
C GLU A 130 -2.29 14.31 10.17
N HIS A 131 -1.99 13.92 8.93
CA HIS A 131 -2.80 14.20 7.76
C HIS A 131 -2.79 13.02 6.81
N SER A 132 -3.74 13.02 5.88
CA SER A 132 -3.76 12.12 4.74
C SER A 132 -4.03 12.96 3.50
N LEU A 133 -3.09 12.95 2.56
CA LEU A 133 -3.26 13.61 1.27
C LEU A 133 -3.20 12.57 0.15
N ALA A 134 -4.26 12.58 -0.65
CA ALA A 134 -4.35 11.84 -1.90
C ALA A 134 -4.78 12.80 -3.01
N MET A 135 -3.99 12.86 -4.07
CA MET A 135 -4.34 13.53 -5.32
C MET A 135 -4.83 12.49 -6.32
N TYR A 136 -5.88 12.83 -7.08
CA TYR A 136 -6.49 11.93 -8.05
C TYR A 136 -6.38 12.52 -9.46
N GLY A 137 -5.94 11.73 -10.42
CA GLY A 137 -5.75 12.18 -11.79
C GLY A 137 -5.66 11.04 -12.80
N GLN A 138 -5.15 11.34 -14.00
CA GLN A 138 -4.89 10.35 -15.04
C GLN A 138 -3.39 10.30 -15.32
N CYS A 139 -2.78 9.14 -15.15
CA CYS A 139 -1.35 9.02 -15.40
C CYS A 139 -1.02 9.17 -16.89
N LEU A 140 0.15 9.73 -17.18
CA LEU A 140 0.63 9.91 -18.56
C LEU A 140 1.35 8.67 -19.12
N LYS A 141 1.36 7.55 -18.37
CA LYS A 141 2.00 6.30 -18.80
C LYS A 141 1.34 5.79 -20.09
N LYS A 142 2.16 5.44 -21.09
CA LYS A 142 1.69 4.95 -22.41
C LYS A 142 0.81 3.69 -22.30
N ASN A 143 1.06 2.86 -21.30
CA ASN A 143 0.36 1.58 -21.06
C ASN A 143 -0.66 1.67 -19.92
N CYS A 144 -1.29 2.83 -19.70
CA CYS A 144 -2.41 2.94 -18.77
C CYS A 144 -3.57 2.05 -19.25
N ARG A 145 -3.76 0.89 -18.60
CA ARG A 145 -4.64 -0.20 -19.06
C ARG A 145 -6.11 0.18 -19.24
N ASN A 146 -6.55 1.26 -18.61
CA ASN A 146 -7.94 1.71 -18.60
C ASN A 146 -8.13 3.14 -19.14
N LYS A 147 -7.14 3.68 -19.87
CA LYS A 147 -7.25 5.03 -20.44
C LYS A 147 -8.50 5.09 -21.33
N GLN A 148 -9.51 5.85 -20.93
CA GLN A 148 -10.63 6.11 -21.82
C GLN A 148 -10.08 6.83 -23.06
N LYS A 149 -10.38 6.30 -24.24
CA LYS A 149 -10.02 6.94 -25.51
C LYS A 149 -10.80 8.23 -25.70
#